data_AF-A0A1S3W3P4-F1
#
_entry.id   AF-A0A1S3W3P4-F1
#
_cell.length_a   1.000
_cell.length_b   1.000
_cell.length_c   1.000
_cell.angle_alpha   90.00
_cell.angle_beta   90.00
_cell.angle_gamma   90.00
#
_symmetry.space_group_name_H-M   'P 1'
#
loop_
_entity.id
_entity.type
_entity.pdbx_description
1 polymer ?
#
loop_
_entity_poly.entity_id
_entity_poly.type
_entity_poly.pdbx_seq_one_letter_code
_entity_poly.pdbx_strand_id
1 'polypeptide(L)'
;MELPQVLSGQRTFLSATLNLLSLGLSATCLLSNYWFVGTQKVPKPLCGKGLAAQCFGVSVPLDGSTPNTSSPEVVQYSWETGDDRFSFRAFHSGMWLSCEEVMEEPGERCRSFIELTPPTEREILWFSLGAQFAYIGLEFISFLLLLMDLLLMGNPGCGLKLSAFAAISSVLSGLLGMVAHMMYTQVFQETVNLGPEDWRPHDWNYSWAF
;
A
#
# COMPACT_ATOMS: atom_id res chain seq x y z
N MET A 1 44.99 28.43 -0.48
CA MET A 1 44.75 27.03 -0.02
C MET A 1 43.25 26.80 0.21
N GLU A 2 42.39 27.36 -0.64
CA GLU A 2 40.93 27.50 -0.37
C GLU A 2 40.07 26.57 -1.23
N LEU A 3 40.61 26.07 -2.34
CA LEU A 3 39.93 25.13 -3.24
C LEU A 3 39.48 23.81 -2.58
N PRO A 4 40.24 23.21 -1.62
CA PRO A 4 39.82 21.97 -0.96
C PRO A 4 38.59 22.14 -0.05
N GLN A 5 38.44 23.30 0.60
CA GLN A 5 37.34 23.57 1.54
C GLN A 5 36.02 23.82 0.80
N VAL A 6 36.06 24.55 -0.31
CA VAL A 6 34.88 24.80 -1.16
C VAL A 6 34.33 23.48 -1.73
N LEU A 7 35.22 22.60 -2.20
CA LEU A 7 34.84 21.29 -2.74
C LEU A 7 34.26 20.35 -1.67
N SER A 8 34.80 20.40 -0.44
CA SER A 8 34.31 19.60 0.69
C SER A 8 32.92 20.05 1.14
N GLY A 9 32.68 21.36 1.27
CA GLY A 9 31.37 21.90 1.64
C GLY A 9 30.28 21.57 0.62
N GLN A 10 30.61 21.63 -0.68
CA GLN A 10 29.68 21.24 -1.75
C GLN A 10 29.29 19.76 -1.68
N ARG A 11 30.21 18.87 -1.31
CA ARG A 11 29.93 17.43 -1.14
C ARG A 11 29.04 17.15 0.06
N THR A 12 29.32 17.76 1.21
CA THR A 12 28.49 17.61 2.41
C THR A 12 27.08 18.17 2.17
N PHE A 13 26.95 19.32 1.51
CA PHE A 13 25.66 19.91 1.15
C PHE A 13 24.84 19.00 0.22
N LEU A 14 25.48 18.45 -0.83
CA LEU A 14 24.83 17.50 -1.73
C LEU A 14 24.38 16.23 -0.97
N SER A 15 25.24 15.67 -0.13
CA SER A 15 24.94 14.49 0.69
C SER A 15 23.76 14.73 1.64
N ALA A 16 23.72 15.89 2.29
CA ALA A 16 22.63 16.29 3.18
C ALA A 16 21.31 16.45 2.42
N THR A 17 21.36 17.05 1.23
CA THR A 17 20.17 17.22 0.37
C THR A 17 19.63 15.87 -0.10
N LEU A 18 20.51 14.95 -0.53
CA LEU A 18 20.12 13.60 -0.93
C LEU A 18 19.55 12.79 0.23
N ASN A 19 20.14 12.88 1.43
CA ASN A 19 19.59 12.24 2.63
C ASN A 19 18.21 12.78 3.01
N LEU A 20 18.02 14.10 2.93
CA LEU A 20 16.71 14.70 3.20
C LEU A 20 15.66 14.23 2.20
N LEU A 21 16.02 14.15 0.91
CA LEU A 21 15.14 13.62 -0.12
C LEU A 21 14.81 12.15 0.13
N SER A 22 15.82 11.33 0.45
CA SER A 22 15.65 9.90 0.78
C SER A 22 14.69 9.73 1.95
N LEU A 23 14.94 10.43 3.05
CA LEU A 23 14.10 10.41 4.25
C LEU A 23 12.65 10.83 3.95
N GLY A 24 12.48 11.90 3.15
CA GLY A 24 11.16 12.38 2.75
C GLY A 24 10.40 11.38 1.89
N LEU A 25 11.09 10.73 0.93
CA LEU A 25 10.52 9.67 0.12
C LEU A 25 10.15 8.46 0.99
N SER A 26 11.05 7.97 1.84
CA SER A 26 10.81 6.82 2.71
C SER A 26 9.66 7.06 3.70
N ALA A 27 9.53 8.27 4.26
CA ALA A 27 8.39 8.63 5.11
C ALA A 27 7.07 8.67 4.31
N THR A 28 7.11 9.19 3.08
CA THR A 28 5.94 9.22 2.18
C THR A 28 5.53 7.80 1.79
N CYS A 29 6.49 6.94 1.45
CA CYS A 29 6.27 5.53 1.17
C CYS A 29 5.61 4.85 2.37
N LEU A 30 6.18 4.96 3.59
CA LEU A 30 5.62 4.33 4.80
C LEU A 30 4.17 4.73 5.09
N LEU A 31 3.79 5.98 4.83
CA LEU A 31 2.44 6.49 5.09
C LEU A 31 1.46 6.25 3.92
N SER A 32 1.97 5.90 2.74
CA SER A 32 1.14 5.68 1.56
C SER A 32 0.41 4.34 1.63
N ASN A 33 -0.83 4.33 1.14
CA ASN A 33 -1.62 3.12 0.94
C ASN A 33 -1.43 2.52 -0.47
N TYR A 34 -0.53 3.06 -1.27
CA TYR A 34 -0.29 2.66 -2.65
C TYR A 34 1.03 1.89 -2.82
N TRP A 35 1.25 0.86 -2.01
CA TRP A 35 2.40 -0.05 -2.20
C TRP A 35 2.07 -1.09 -3.26
N PHE A 36 0.86 -1.65 -3.15
CA PHE A 36 0.31 -2.63 -4.07
C PHE A 36 -1.02 -2.13 -4.60
N VAL A 37 -1.26 -2.35 -5.89
CA VAL A 37 -2.53 -2.07 -6.54
C VAL A 37 -2.94 -3.31 -7.30
N GLY A 38 -4.21 -3.67 -7.23
CA GLY A 38 -4.71 -4.83 -7.96
C GLY A 38 -6.21 -4.81 -8.13
N THR A 39 -6.71 -5.93 -8.64
CA THR A 39 -8.13 -6.14 -8.85
C THR A 39 -8.60 -7.40 -8.15
N GLN A 40 -9.75 -7.29 -7.50
CA GLN A 40 -10.43 -8.40 -6.87
C GLN A 40 -11.61 -8.86 -7.71
N LYS A 41 -11.77 -10.17 -7.86
CA LYS A 41 -12.91 -10.78 -8.55
C LYS A 41 -14.00 -11.14 -7.55
N VAL A 42 -15.08 -10.36 -7.52
CA VAL A 42 -16.21 -10.57 -6.58
C VAL A 42 -17.46 -10.95 -7.36
N PRO A 43 -18.24 -11.96 -6.95
CA PRO A 43 -19.52 -12.26 -7.58
C PRO A 43 -20.47 -11.06 -7.45
N LYS A 44 -21.15 -10.70 -8.55
CA LYS A 44 -22.14 -9.62 -8.54
C LYS A 44 -23.29 -9.98 -7.60
N PRO A 45 -23.85 -9.00 -6.87
CA PRO A 45 -25.03 -9.26 -6.04
C PRO A 45 -26.18 -9.75 -6.91
N LEU A 46 -26.87 -10.80 -6.45
CA LEU A 46 -28.09 -11.28 -7.08
C LEU A 46 -29.13 -10.16 -7.02
N CYS A 47 -29.82 -9.95 -8.12
CA CYS A 47 -30.63 -8.76 -8.25
C CYS A 47 -31.87 -8.82 -7.35
N GLY A 48 -31.97 -7.84 -6.45
CA GLY A 48 -33.02 -7.70 -5.45
C GLY A 48 -32.86 -6.36 -4.72
N LYS A 49 -34.00 -5.67 -4.53
CA LYS A 49 -34.21 -4.33 -3.93
C LYS A 49 -32.93 -3.56 -3.54
N GLY A 50 -32.30 -2.88 -4.50
CA GLY A 50 -31.33 -1.83 -4.15
C GLY A 50 -30.44 -1.30 -5.27
N LEU A 51 -30.02 -2.11 -6.24
CA LEU A 51 -28.96 -1.67 -7.16
C LEU A 51 -29.25 -1.97 -8.63
N ALA A 52 -28.98 -0.94 -9.45
CA ALA A 52 -29.06 -0.94 -10.90
C ALA A 52 -27.87 -1.69 -11.55
N ALA A 53 -27.66 -2.96 -11.17
CA ALA A 53 -27.15 -3.89 -12.17
C ALA A 53 -28.26 -4.08 -13.21
N GLN A 54 -27.94 -4.21 -14.50
CA GLN A 54 -28.92 -4.30 -15.59
C GLN A 54 -29.82 -5.53 -15.46
N CYS A 55 -30.85 -5.41 -14.63
CA CYS A 55 -31.77 -6.49 -14.36
C CYS A 55 -32.98 -6.33 -15.26
N PHE A 56 -33.10 -7.23 -16.22
CA PHE A 56 -34.24 -7.28 -17.09
C PHE A 56 -35.41 -7.93 -16.35
N GLY A 57 -36.44 -7.14 -16.06
CA GLY A 57 -37.72 -7.68 -15.61
C GLY A 57 -38.45 -8.31 -16.79
N VAL A 58 -38.60 -9.63 -16.79
CA VAL A 58 -39.52 -10.32 -17.71
C VAL A 58 -40.84 -10.53 -17.00
N SER A 59 -41.88 -9.85 -17.47
CA SER A 59 -43.25 -10.11 -17.06
C SER A 59 -43.74 -11.41 -17.72
N VAL A 60 -43.97 -12.45 -16.92
CA VAL A 60 -44.62 -13.69 -17.38
C VAL A 60 -46.12 -13.42 -17.56
N PRO A 61 -46.72 -13.65 -18.74
CA PRO A 61 -48.18 -13.58 -18.88
C PRO A 61 -48.79 -14.76 -18.12
N LEU A 62 -49.61 -14.47 -17.10
CA LEU A 62 -50.43 -15.48 -16.44
C LEU A 62 -51.59 -15.82 -17.41
N ASP A 63 -51.44 -16.90 -18.16
CA ASP A 63 -52.53 -17.44 -18.97
C ASP A 63 -53.52 -18.13 -18.02
N GLY A 64 -54.61 -17.44 -17.67
CA GLY A 64 -55.67 -18.01 -16.85
C GLY A 64 -56.37 -17.04 -15.89
N SER A 65 -57.32 -16.28 -16.44
CA SER A 65 -58.52 -15.71 -15.76
C SER A 65 -58.56 -15.67 -14.22
N THR A 66 -58.42 -14.48 -13.60
CA THR A 66 -59.34 -13.96 -12.56
C THR A 66 -59.00 -12.49 -12.26
N PRO A 67 -59.99 -11.57 -12.20
CA PRO A 67 -59.72 -10.21 -11.77
C PRO A 67 -59.83 -10.19 -10.25
N ASN A 68 -58.71 -10.14 -9.53
CA ASN A 68 -58.59 -9.47 -8.22
C ASN A 68 -57.16 -9.60 -7.69
N THR A 69 -56.50 -8.43 -7.57
CA THR A 69 -55.40 -8.12 -6.65
C THR A 69 -54.38 -9.24 -6.38
N SER A 70 -53.34 -9.29 -7.21
CA SER A 70 -52.00 -9.67 -6.75
C SER A 70 -50.97 -8.91 -7.58
N SER A 71 -50.07 -8.20 -6.90
CA SER A 71 -48.87 -7.60 -7.48
C SER A 71 -48.14 -8.64 -8.35
N PRO A 72 -47.64 -8.27 -9.55
CA PRO A 72 -46.93 -9.22 -10.39
C PRO A 72 -45.72 -9.76 -9.59
N GLU A 73 -45.66 -11.08 -9.39
CA GLU A 73 -44.43 -11.74 -8.96
C GLU A 73 -43.42 -11.60 -10.11
N VAL A 74 -42.59 -10.56 -10.03
CA VAL A 74 -41.45 -10.40 -10.92
C VAL A 74 -40.39 -11.38 -10.45
N VAL A 75 -40.40 -12.59 -11.02
CA VAL A 75 -39.29 -13.54 -10.85
C VAL A 75 -38.12 -13.01 -11.67
N GLN A 76 -37.08 -12.59 -10.96
CA GLN A 76 -35.93 -11.92 -11.52
C GLN A 76 -34.90 -12.96 -11.97
N TYR A 77 -34.80 -13.17 -13.28
CA TYR A 77 -33.82 -14.08 -13.87
C TYR A 77 -32.56 -13.30 -14.26
N SER A 78 -31.40 -13.67 -13.71
CA SER A 78 -30.09 -13.20 -14.18
C SER A 78 -29.42 -14.29 -15.02
N TRP A 79 -29.38 -14.12 -16.35
CA TRP A 79 -28.59 -14.97 -17.25
C TRP A 79 -27.23 -14.33 -17.51
N GLU A 80 -26.34 -14.38 -16.53
CA GLU A 80 -24.92 -14.04 -16.73
C GLU A 80 -24.16 -15.36 -16.93
N THR A 81 -23.53 -15.54 -18.10
CA THR A 81 -22.79 -16.77 -18.45
C THR A 81 -21.29 -16.48 -18.40
N GLY A 82 -20.50 -17.33 -17.74
CA GLY A 82 -19.05 -17.17 -17.70
C GLY A 82 -18.60 -16.05 -16.75
N ASP A 83 -17.80 -15.11 -17.28
CA ASP A 83 -17.13 -14.04 -16.52
C ASP A 83 -18.04 -12.84 -16.22
N ASP A 84 -19.17 -12.73 -16.93
CA ASP A 84 -20.18 -11.69 -16.71
C ASP A 84 -20.81 -11.74 -15.32
N ARG A 85 -20.65 -12.84 -14.58
CA ARG A 85 -21.13 -12.99 -13.18
C ARG A 85 -20.28 -12.27 -12.14
N PHE A 86 -19.11 -11.78 -12.55
CA PHE A 86 -18.15 -11.19 -11.63
C PHE A 86 -17.97 -9.70 -11.92
N SER A 87 -17.77 -8.93 -10.86
CA SER A 87 -17.31 -7.54 -10.91
C SER A 87 -15.86 -7.49 -10.46
N PHE A 88 -15.03 -6.76 -11.18
CA PHE A 88 -13.66 -6.48 -10.80
C PHE A 88 -13.62 -5.19 -9.97
N ARG A 89 -13.16 -5.29 -8.73
CA ARG A 89 -13.00 -4.15 -7.82
C ARG A 89 -11.54 -3.78 -7.73
N ALA A 90 -11.20 -2.52 -7.95
CA ALA A 90 -9.85 -2.06 -7.69
C ALA A 90 -9.60 -2.03 -6.18
N PHE A 91 -8.39 -2.40 -5.77
CA PHE A 91 -7.93 -2.21 -4.40
C PHE A 91 -6.53 -1.62 -4.41
N HIS A 92 -6.22 -0.86 -3.37
CA HIS A 92 -4.87 -0.42 -3.05
C HIS A 92 -4.53 -0.83 -1.62
N SER A 93 -3.29 -1.26 -1.41
CA SER A 93 -2.80 -1.71 -0.12
C SER A 93 -1.45 -1.10 0.18
N GLY A 94 -1.30 -0.60 1.40
CA GLY A 94 -0.02 -0.24 2.01
C GLY A 94 0.22 -1.01 3.30
N MET A 95 1.23 -0.59 4.05
CA MET A 95 1.61 -1.22 5.32
C MET A 95 0.48 -1.19 6.36
N TRP A 96 -0.31 -0.12 6.39
CA TRP A 96 -1.30 0.12 7.45
C TRP A 96 -2.72 -0.26 7.04
N LEU A 97 -3.12 0.17 5.84
CA LEU A 97 -4.48 0.07 5.35
C LEU A 97 -4.51 -0.60 3.98
N SER A 98 -5.56 -1.39 3.78
CA SER A 98 -5.97 -1.88 2.47
C SER A 98 -7.37 -1.37 2.18
N CYS A 99 -7.53 -0.62 1.09
CA CYS A 99 -8.78 -0.01 0.70
C CYS A 99 -9.29 -0.63 -0.60
N GLU A 100 -10.56 -1.03 -0.60
CA GLU A 100 -11.27 -1.66 -1.72
C GLU A 100 -12.39 -0.75 -2.23
N GLU A 101 -12.60 -0.69 -3.54
CA GLU A 101 -13.68 0.09 -4.15
C GLU A 101 -15.06 -0.59 -3.92
N VAL A 102 -16.06 0.18 -3.50
CA VAL A 102 -17.42 -0.32 -3.18
C VAL A 102 -18.35 -0.10 -4.36
N MET A 103 -19.20 -1.08 -4.69
CA MET A 103 -20.16 -0.99 -5.80
C MET A 103 -21.43 -0.18 -5.47
N GLU A 104 -21.80 -0.13 -4.19
CA GLU A 104 -23.09 0.39 -3.73
C GLU A 104 -23.12 1.92 -3.65
N GLU A 105 -21.98 2.56 -3.40
CA GLU A 105 -21.83 4.02 -3.34
C GLU A 105 -20.44 4.46 -3.82
N PRO A 106 -20.27 5.69 -4.35
CA PRO A 106 -18.96 6.25 -4.69
C PRO A 106 -18.12 6.42 -3.41
N GLY A 107 -17.39 5.38 -3.05
CA GLY A 107 -16.56 5.33 -1.86
C GLY A 107 -15.65 4.10 -1.81
N GLU A 108 -14.61 4.21 -0.97
CA GLU A 108 -13.67 3.14 -0.71
C GLU A 108 -13.88 2.61 0.71
N ARG A 109 -13.87 1.28 0.88
CA ARG A 109 -13.89 0.64 2.18
C ARG A 109 -12.46 0.30 2.59
N CYS A 110 -11.95 0.94 3.62
CA CYS A 110 -10.62 0.65 4.15
C CYS A 110 -10.67 -0.30 5.34
N ARG A 111 -9.81 -1.32 5.33
CA ARG A 111 -9.56 -2.27 6.43
C ARG A 111 -8.10 -2.24 6.84
N SER A 112 -7.81 -2.63 8.08
CA SER A 112 -6.43 -2.71 8.56
C SER A 112 -5.72 -3.90 7.92
N PHE A 113 -4.49 -3.69 7.43
CA PHE A 113 -3.71 -4.76 6.82
C PHE A 113 -3.39 -5.88 7.83
N ILE A 114 -3.15 -5.55 9.09
CA ILE A 114 -2.85 -6.52 10.16
C ILE A 114 -4.03 -7.49 10.41
N GLU A 115 -5.26 -7.03 10.19
CA GLU A 115 -6.45 -7.88 10.33
C GLU A 115 -6.56 -8.89 9.19
N LEU A 116 -6.12 -8.50 7.99
CA LEU A 116 -6.08 -9.34 6.79
C LEU A 116 -4.94 -10.36 6.86
N THR A 117 -3.82 -10.01 7.48
CA THR A 117 -2.65 -10.88 7.62
C THR A 117 -2.97 -12.12 8.49
N PRO A 118 -2.66 -13.34 8.00
CA PRO A 118 -2.87 -14.56 8.77
C PRO A 118 -2.04 -14.53 10.07
N PRO A 119 -2.52 -15.17 11.16
CA PRO A 119 -1.91 -15.06 12.48
C PRO A 119 -0.47 -15.56 12.54
N THR A 120 -0.08 -16.52 11.68
CA THR A 120 1.28 -17.05 11.58
C THR A 120 2.29 -16.03 11.05
N GLU A 121 1.88 -15.15 10.14
CA GLU A 121 2.75 -14.17 9.49
C GLU A 121 2.78 -12.83 10.24
N ARG A 122 1.93 -12.64 11.25
CA ARG A 122 1.87 -11.38 12.03
C ARG A 122 3.19 -11.07 12.71
N GLU A 123 3.90 -12.07 13.23
CA GLU A 123 5.20 -11.85 13.85
C GLU A 123 6.22 -11.30 12.83
N ILE A 124 6.24 -11.88 11.62
CA ILE A 124 7.11 -11.45 10.53
C ILE A 124 6.73 -10.04 10.06
N LEU A 125 5.44 -9.72 10.02
CA LEU A 125 4.95 -8.36 9.75
C LEU A 125 5.49 -7.35 10.76
N TRP A 126 5.44 -7.67 12.06
CA TRP A 126 6.00 -6.80 13.11
C TRP A 126 7.51 -6.63 12.97
N PHE A 127 8.24 -7.69 12.61
CA PHE A 127 9.66 -7.59 12.32
C PHE A 127 9.94 -6.68 11.12
N SER A 128 9.17 -6.82 10.04
CA SER A 128 9.27 -5.95 8.87
C SER A 128 8.98 -4.49 9.25
N LEU A 129 7.90 -4.24 9.99
CA LEU A 129 7.53 -2.91 10.47
C LEU A 129 8.63 -2.30 11.36
N GLY A 130 9.18 -3.08 12.29
CA GLY A 130 10.30 -2.67 13.13
C GLY A 130 11.55 -2.33 12.30
N ALA A 131 11.85 -3.12 11.28
CA ALA A 131 12.94 -2.85 10.34
C ALA A 131 12.70 -1.57 9.53
N GLN A 132 11.45 -1.28 9.13
CA GLN A 132 11.09 -0.03 8.45
C GLN A 132 11.35 1.19 9.32
N PHE A 133 10.89 1.16 10.57
CA PHE A 133 11.19 2.23 11.53
C PHE A 133 12.68 2.37 11.83
N ALA A 134 13.40 1.25 11.93
CA ALA A 134 14.83 1.27 12.19
C ALA A 134 15.62 1.93 11.05
N TYR A 135 15.32 1.62 9.79
CA TYR A 135 16.06 2.23 8.67
C TYR A 135 15.73 3.72 8.52
N ILE A 136 14.47 4.13 8.67
CA ILE A 136 14.08 5.55 8.65
C ILE A 136 14.76 6.30 9.81
N GLY A 137 14.84 5.66 10.98
CA GLY A 137 15.58 6.20 12.13
C GLY A 137 17.08 6.37 11.84
N LEU A 138 17.71 5.39 11.19
CA LEU A 138 19.11 5.46 10.78
C LEU A 138 19.37 6.57 9.72
N GLU A 139 18.45 6.75 8.76
CA GLU A 139 18.50 7.85 7.80
C GLU A 139 18.36 9.21 8.47
N PHE A 140 17.43 9.33 9.42
CA PHE A 140 17.25 10.55 10.21
C PHE A 140 18.52 10.88 11.01
N ILE A 141 19.14 9.88 11.63
CA ILE A 141 20.44 10.05 12.33
C ILE A 141 21.52 10.48 11.33
N SER A 142 21.60 9.86 10.15
CA SER A 142 22.55 10.23 9.10
C SER A 142 22.39 11.70 8.68
N PHE A 143 21.15 12.13 8.43
CA PHE A 143 20.83 13.51 8.12
C PHE A 143 21.24 14.47 9.23
N LEU A 144 20.96 14.14 10.50
CA LEU A 144 21.39 14.96 11.64
C LEU A 144 22.92 15.07 11.73
N LEU A 145 23.66 13.98 11.49
CA LEU A 145 25.12 14.00 11.47
C LEU A 145 25.67 14.89 10.34
N LEU A 146 25.08 14.84 9.15
CA LEU A 146 25.45 15.69 8.02
C LEU A 146 25.09 17.17 8.27
N LEU A 147 23.95 17.43 8.91
CA LEU A 147 23.55 18.77 9.31
C LEU A 147 24.52 19.35 10.35
N MET A 148 24.93 18.54 11.33
CA MET A 148 25.93 18.94 12.31
C MET A 148 27.29 19.19 11.65
N ASP A 149 27.73 18.37 10.70
CA ASP A 149 28.95 18.60 9.92
C ASP A 149 28.90 19.95 9.17
N LEU A 150 27.76 20.30 8.58
CA LEU A 150 27.54 21.58 7.90
C LEU A 150 27.61 22.78 8.87
N LEU A 151 27.08 22.62 10.09
CA LEU A 151 27.11 23.66 11.13
C LEU A 151 28.50 23.83 11.78
N LEU A 152 29.31 22.78 11.79
CA LEU A 152 30.64 22.72 12.42
C LEU A 152 31.81 22.99 11.45
N MET A 153 31.58 23.72 10.34
CA MET A 153 32.59 24.04 9.30
C MET A 153 33.94 24.62 9.80
N GLY A 154 34.04 25.03 11.07
CA GLY A 154 35.26 25.56 11.68
C GLY A 154 36.27 24.53 12.21
N ASN A 155 35.92 23.24 12.38
CA ASN A 155 36.85 22.22 12.90
C ASN A 155 37.00 21.00 11.95
N PRO A 156 38.04 21.00 11.09
CA PRO A 156 38.20 19.97 10.05
C PRO A 156 38.42 18.55 10.60
N GLY A 157 38.91 18.40 11.83
CA GLY A 157 39.12 17.09 12.45
C GLY A 157 37.83 16.42 12.95
N CYS A 158 36.82 17.22 13.32
CA CYS A 158 35.53 16.73 13.79
C CYS A 158 34.63 16.32 12.61
N GLY A 159 34.63 17.11 11.53
CA GLY A 159 33.78 16.88 10.37
C GLY A 159 34.04 15.55 9.65
N LEU A 160 35.31 15.17 9.48
CA LEU A 160 35.66 13.88 8.85
C LEU A 160 35.11 12.67 9.63
N LYS A 161 35.07 12.75 10.95
CA LYS A 161 34.50 11.68 11.79
C LYS A 161 32.98 11.63 11.66
N LEU A 162 32.30 12.78 11.72
CA LEU A 162 30.84 12.88 11.57
C LEU A 162 30.39 12.37 10.19
N SER A 163 31.08 12.77 9.13
CA SER A 163 30.80 12.31 7.77
C SER A 163 30.97 10.79 7.61
N ALA A 164 31.98 10.18 8.26
CA ALA A 164 32.14 8.73 8.26
C ALA A 164 30.98 8.00 8.97
N PHE A 165 30.54 8.49 10.13
CA PHE A 165 29.37 7.93 10.83
C PHE A 165 28.07 8.11 10.06
N ALA A 166 27.91 9.26 9.39
CA ALA A 166 26.78 9.50 8.50
C ALA A 166 26.74 8.52 7.33
N ALA A 167 27.90 8.24 6.71
CA ALA A 167 27.99 7.27 5.63
C ALA A 167 27.65 5.84 6.11
N ILE A 168 28.18 5.42 7.26
CA ILE A 168 27.89 4.08 7.83
C ILE A 168 26.40 3.93 8.15
N SER A 169 25.79 4.95 8.77
CA SER A 169 24.35 4.92 9.10
C SER A 169 23.47 4.91 7.85
N SER A 170 23.82 5.67 6.82
CA SER A 170 23.09 5.70 5.54
C SER A 170 23.19 4.34 4.81
N VAL A 171 24.37 3.72 4.75
CA VAL A 171 24.55 2.40 4.13
C VAL A 171 23.78 1.32 4.90
N LEU A 172 23.87 1.33 6.23
CA LEU A 172 23.14 0.38 7.06
C LEU A 172 21.63 0.55 6.90
N SER A 173 21.15 1.80 6.82
CA SER A 173 19.75 2.10 6.53
C SER A 173 19.32 1.49 5.19
N GLY A 174 20.04 1.75 4.10
CA GLY A 174 19.70 1.19 2.79
C GLY A 174 19.62 -0.35 2.79
N LEU A 175 20.54 -1.02 3.48
CA LEU A 175 20.51 -2.49 3.61
C LEU A 175 19.30 -2.97 4.41
N LEU A 176 18.98 -2.33 5.55
CA LEU A 176 17.79 -2.67 6.32
C LEU A 176 16.50 -2.39 5.53
N GLY A 177 16.44 -1.29 4.78
CA GLY A 177 15.32 -0.95 3.92
C GLY A 177 15.05 -2.05 2.90
N MET A 178 16.08 -2.47 2.15
CA MET A 178 15.94 -3.57 1.17
C MET A 178 15.43 -4.86 1.81
N VAL A 179 15.94 -5.23 2.98
CA VAL A 179 15.47 -6.42 3.71
C VAL A 179 14.03 -6.24 4.19
N ALA A 180 13.68 -5.07 4.73
CA ALA A 180 12.34 -4.78 5.25
C ALA A 180 11.28 -4.84 4.13
N HIS A 181 11.57 -4.29 2.95
CA HIS A 181 10.70 -4.36 1.79
C HIS A 181 10.54 -5.80 1.29
N MET A 182 11.62 -6.58 1.22
CA MET A 182 11.55 -8.00 0.82
C MET A 182 10.74 -8.84 1.79
N MET A 183 10.93 -8.64 3.10
CA MET A 183 10.13 -9.31 4.13
C MET A 183 8.65 -8.92 4.03
N TYR A 184 8.36 -7.63 3.79
CA TYR A 184 6.98 -7.19 3.64
C TYR A 184 6.30 -7.79 2.42
N THR A 185 6.99 -7.86 1.27
CA THR A 185 6.46 -8.52 0.06
C THR A 185 6.14 -9.99 0.31
N GLN A 186 6.97 -10.70 1.08
CA GLN A 186 6.69 -12.10 1.45
C GLN A 186 5.41 -12.21 2.29
N VAL A 187 5.27 -11.37 3.32
CA VAL A 187 4.06 -11.33 4.15
C VAL A 187 2.83 -10.97 3.30
N PHE A 188 2.97 -10.02 2.38
CA PHE A 188 1.89 -9.64 1.46
C PHE A 188 1.49 -10.81 0.56
N GLN A 189 2.45 -11.52 -0.02
CA GLN A 189 2.21 -12.68 -0.86
C GLN A 189 1.49 -13.81 -0.10
N GLU A 190 1.90 -14.10 1.13
CA GLU A 190 1.19 -15.06 1.98
C GLU A 190 -0.20 -14.56 2.38
N THR A 191 -0.36 -13.26 2.63
CA THR A 191 -1.67 -12.64 2.89
C THR A 191 -2.60 -12.76 1.68
N VAL A 192 -2.08 -12.64 0.46
CA VAL A 192 -2.85 -12.88 -0.77
C VAL A 192 -3.27 -14.35 -0.88
N ASN A 193 -2.38 -15.29 -0.59
CA ASN A 193 -2.66 -16.72 -0.77
C ASN A 193 -3.57 -17.30 0.33
N LEU A 194 -3.31 -16.96 1.59
CA LEU A 194 -3.94 -17.55 2.78
C LEU A 194 -4.91 -16.60 3.48
N GLY A 195 -4.98 -15.34 3.05
CA GLY A 195 -5.91 -14.36 3.59
C GLY A 195 -7.36 -14.69 3.29
N PRO A 196 -8.28 -13.87 3.84
CA PRO A 196 -9.71 -14.14 3.79
C PRO A 196 -10.23 -14.07 2.35
N GLU A 197 -11.19 -14.95 2.02
CA GLU A 197 -11.69 -15.13 0.65
C GLU A 197 -12.32 -13.86 0.08
N ASP A 198 -12.92 -13.03 0.94
CA ASP A 198 -13.56 -11.76 0.57
C ASP A 198 -12.57 -10.62 0.35
N TRP A 199 -11.26 -10.82 0.59
CA TRP A 199 -10.20 -9.84 0.28
C TRP A 199 -9.21 -10.34 -0.78
N ARG A 200 -9.09 -11.66 -0.97
CA ARG A 200 -8.10 -12.27 -1.86
C ARG A 200 -8.14 -11.65 -3.27
N PRO A 201 -7.04 -11.01 -3.74
CA PRO A 201 -7.00 -10.41 -5.06
C PRO A 201 -6.89 -11.45 -6.17
N HIS A 202 -7.40 -11.10 -7.35
CA HIS A 202 -7.27 -11.93 -8.55
C HIS A 202 -5.90 -11.69 -9.22
N ASP A 203 -5.55 -10.42 -9.37
CA ASP A 203 -4.28 -9.94 -9.91
C ASP A 203 -3.83 -8.72 -9.11
N TRP A 204 -2.52 -8.53 -8.96
CA TRP A 204 -1.93 -7.40 -8.26
C TRP A 204 -0.53 -7.07 -8.82
N ASN A 205 -0.14 -5.81 -8.67
CA ASN A 205 1.17 -5.28 -9.08
C ASN A 205 1.69 -4.29 -8.03
N TYR A 206 2.99 -4.02 -8.08
CA TYR A 206 3.60 -2.92 -7.33
C TYR A 206 3.12 -1.56 -7.84
N SER A 207 3.00 -0.60 -6.93
CA SER A 207 2.59 0.77 -7.22
C SER A 207 3.70 1.76 -6.85
N TRP A 208 3.47 3.06 -7.06
CA TRP A 208 4.50 4.10 -7.02
C TRP A 208 5.20 4.28 -5.67
N ALA A 209 4.57 3.86 -4.57
CA ALA A 209 5.09 4.06 -3.23
C ALA A 209 5.99 2.91 -2.74
N PHE A 210 6.07 1.79 -3.48
CA PHE A 210 6.91 0.66 -3.16
C PHE A 210 8.27 0.75 -3.87
#